data_AF-A0A560QK91-F1
#
_entry.id   AF-A0A560QK91-F1
#
_cell.length_a   1.000
_cell.length_b   1.000
_cell.length_c   1.000
_cell.angle_alpha   90.00
_cell.angle_beta   90.00
_cell.angle_gamma   90.00
#
_symmetry.space_group_name_H-M   'P 1'
#
loop_
_entity.id
_entity.type
_entity.pdbx_description
1 polymer ?
#
loop_
_entity_poly.entity_id
_entity_poly.type
_entity_poly.pdbx_seq_one_letter_code
_entity_poly.pdbx_strand_id
1 'polypeptide(L)' 'MSLPDDPTPALLSRLNQNITALKCAIEEISTWIDQQGSRVVSSRINTQMRVLEDNNDAIAELLVDLIARWTPEEEKDPED' A
#
# COMPACT_ATOMS: atom_id res chain seq x y z
N MET A 1 -30.01 -7.45 2.25
CA MET A 1 -28.97 -8.47 2.05
C MET A 1 -27.66 -7.82 2.45
N SER A 2 -27.08 -8.25 3.59
CA SER A 2 -25.76 -7.76 4.01
C SER A 2 -24.76 -8.23 2.98
N LEU A 3 -23.83 -7.37 2.54
CA LEU A 3 -22.64 -7.84 1.85
C LEU A 3 -22.03 -8.97 2.69
N PRO A 4 -21.54 -10.08 2.10
CA PRO A 4 -20.72 -11.03 2.84
C PRO A 4 -19.59 -10.24 3.51
N ASP A 5 -19.34 -10.53 4.78
CA ASP A 5 -18.33 -9.86 5.62
C ASP A 5 -16.92 -10.32 5.17
N ASP A 6 -16.63 -10.20 3.87
CA ASP A 6 -15.35 -10.53 3.29
C ASP A 6 -14.34 -9.48 3.78
N PRO A 7 -13.33 -9.88 4.59
CA PRO A 7 -12.36 -8.96 5.13
C PRO A 7 -11.39 -8.45 4.06
N THR A 8 -11.37 -9.05 2.86
CA THR A 8 -10.38 -8.76 1.81
C THR A 8 -10.39 -7.28 1.42
N PRO A 9 -11.51 -6.66 0.99
CA PRO A 9 -11.51 -5.23 0.64
C PRO A 9 -11.07 -4.32 1.79
N ALA A 10 -11.42 -4.66 3.04
CA ALA A 10 -11.00 -3.91 4.21
C ALA A 10 -9.50 -4.05 4.50
N LEU A 11 -8.92 -5.24 4.30
CA LEU A 11 -7.48 -5.49 4.40
C LEU A 11 -6.71 -4.75 3.32
N LEU A 12 -7.20 -4.75 2.08
CA LEU A 12 -6.57 -4.02 0.96
C LEU A 12 -6.60 -2.51 1.18
N SER A 13 -7.72 -1.98 1.68
CA SER A 13 -7.82 -0.55 2.03
C SER A 13 -6.81 -0.16 3.11
N ARG A 14 -6.66 -0.97 4.16
CA ARG A 14 -5.65 -0.74 5.21
C ARG A 14 -4.21 -0.85 4.69
N LEU A 15 -3.94 -1.78 3.79
CA LEU A 15 -2.64 -1.92 3.14
C LEU A 15 -2.29 -0.64 2.36
N ASN A 16 -3.22 -0.15 1.55
CA ASN A 16 -3.07 1.09 0.79
C ASN A 16 -2.85 2.33 1.69
N GLN A 17 -3.55 2.39 2.83
CA GLN A 17 -3.36 3.45 3.83
C GLN A 17 -1.95 3.41 4.45
N ASN A 18 -1.48 2.22 4.84
CA ASN A 18 -0.13 2.05 5.38
C ASN A 18 0.95 2.46 4.39
N ILE A 19 0.75 2.11 3.12
CA ILE A 19 1.64 2.46 2.00
C ILE A 19 1.71 3.98 1.82
N THR A 20 0.56 4.65 1.82
CA THR A 20 0.48 6.11 1.74
C THR A 20 1.15 6.79 2.94
N ALA A 21 0.92 6.31 4.15
CA ALA A 21 1.52 6.86 5.37
C ALA A 21 3.05 6.70 5.38
N LEU A 22 3.56 5.56 4.92
CA LEU A 22 5.00 5.35 4.74
C LEU A 22 5.58 6.37 3.76
N LYS A 23 4.94 6.57 2.60
CA LYS A 23 5.38 7.58 1.63
C LYS A 23 5.53 8.97 2.26
N CYS A 24 4.50 9.45 2.96
CA CYS A 24 4.55 10.76 3.61
C CYS A 24 5.65 10.88 4.67
N ALA A 25 5.82 9.85 5.52
CA ALA A 25 6.86 9.86 6.55
C ALA A 25 8.27 9.93 5.92
N ILE A 26 8.46 9.28 4.77
CA ILE A 26 9.76 9.29 4.08
C ILE A 26 10.02 10.66 3.44
N GLU A 27 9.03 11.29 2.80
CA GLU A 27 9.13 12.65 2.25
C GLU A 27 9.53 13.68 3.32
N GLU A 28 8.96 13.56 4.53
CA GLU A 28 9.28 14.41 5.67
C GLU A 28 10.73 14.22 6.14
N ILE A 29 11.21 12.97 6.23
CA ILE A 29 12.59 12.67 6.59
C ILE A 29 13.57 13.23 5.56
N SER A 30 13.32 13.04 4.27
CA SER A 30 14.17 13.58 3.20
C SER A 30 14.27 15.10 3.28
N THR A 31 13.14 15.77 3.50
CA THR A 31 13.08 17.22 3.74
C THR A 31 13.91 17.64 4.95
N TRP A 32 13.81 16.90 6.07
CA TRP A 32 14.58 17.18 7.27
C TRP A 32 16.09 17.02 7.04
N ILE A 33 16.52 16.00 6.29
CA ILE A 33 17.95 15.78 6.04
C ILE A 33 18.53 16.88 5.15
N ASP A 34 17.80 17.30 4.12
CA ASP A 34 18.23 18.38 3.23
C ASP A 34 18.43 19.69 4.01
N GLN A 35 17.60 19.93 5.04
CA GLN A 35 17.74 21.08 5.95
C GLN A 35 18.95 20.96 6.91
N GLN A 36 19.32 19.75 7.34
CA GLN A 36 20.37 19.52 8.35
C GLN A 36 21.75 19.19 7.75
N GLY A 37 21.88 19.07 6.43
CA GLY A 37 23.16 19.11 5.71
C GLY A 37 24.02 17.83 5.73
N SER A 38 23.54 16.71 6.29
CA SER A 38 24.28 15.45 6.29
C SER A 38 24.15 14.71 4.96
N ARG A 39 25.00 15.04 3.97
CA ARG A 39 24.95 14.46 2.61
C ARG A 39 25.08 12.93 2.57
N VAL A 40 25.86 12.34 3.49
CA VAL A 40 26.04 10.87 3.55
C VAL A 40 24.78 10.18 4.08
N VAL A 41 24.15 10.75 5.11
CA VAL A 41 22.88 10.23 5.65
C VAL A 41 21.76 10.45 4.63
N SER A 42 21.75 11.61 3.95
CA SER A 42 20.84 11.93 2.83
C SER A 42 20.91 10.88 1.74
N SER A 43 22.11 10.56 1.24
CA SER A 43 22.30 9.58 0.18
C SER A 43 21.80 8.19 0.57
N ARG A 44 22.07 7.75 1.80
CA ARG A 44 21.61 6.45 2.31
C ARG A 44 20.10 6.39 2.47
N ILE A 45 19.48 7.45 2.99
CA ILE A 45 18.03 7.51 3.16
C ILE A 45 17.32 7.61 1.81
N ASN A 46 17.83 8.41 0.86
CA ASN A 46 17.32 8.47 -0.50
C ASN A 46 17.38 7.11 -1.23
N THR A 47 18.42 6.32 -0.99
CA THR A 47 18.52 4.97 -1.58
C THR A 47 17.44 4.03 -1.01
N GLN A 48 17.22 4.07 0.31
CA GLN A 48 16.17 3.28 0.95
C GLN A 48 14.77 3.80 0.57
N MET A 49 14.61 5.10 0.37
CA MET A 49 13.38 5.75 -0.08
C MET A 49 12.97 5.22 -1.45
N ARG A 50 13.89 5.13 -2.41
CA ARG A 50 13.61 4.57 -3.72
C ARG A 50 13.09 3.12 -3.65
N VAL A 51 13.68 2.29 -2.79
CA VAL A 51 13.21 0.91 -2.57
C VAL A 51 11.79 0.88 -1.99
N LEU A 52 11.47 1.80 -1.08
CA LEU A 52 10.12 1.90 -0.50
C LEU A 52 9.09 2.43 -1.51
N GLU A 53 9.47 3.37 -2.39
CA GLU A 53 8.65 3.85 -3.50
C GLU A 53 8.35 2.73 -4.50
N ASP A 54 9.38 1.99 -4.93
CA ASP A 54 9.21 0.85 -5.85
C ASP A 54 8.27 -0.22 -5.25
N ASN A 55 8.40 -0.50 -3.95
CA ASN A 55 7.51 -1.42 -3.24
C ASN A 55 6.08 -0.87 -3.14
N ASN A 56 5.91 0.43 -2.89
CA ASN A 56 4.61 1.09 -2.84
C ASN A 56 3.87 0.93 -4.17
N ASP A 57 4.56 1.18 -5.28
CA ASP A 57 3.97 1.09 -6.62
C ASP A 57 3.60 -0.36 -6.97
N ALA A 58 4.50 -1.31 -6.70
CA ALA A 58 4.23 -2.73 -6.91
C ALA A 58 3.03 -3.23 -6.08
N ILE A 59 2.91 -2.80 -4.82
CA ILE A 59 1.76 -3.20 -4.00
C ILE A 59 0.47 -2.56 -4.52
N ALA A 60 0.49 -1.28 -4.92
CA ALA A 60 -0.69 -0.63 -5.49
C ALA A 60 -1.20 -1.37 -6.74
N GLU A 61 -0.29 -1.81 -7.63
CA GLU A 61 -0.64 -2.63 -8.79
C GLU A 61 -1.24 -3.99 -8.38
N LEU A 62 -0.60 -4.70 -7.45
CA LEU A 62 -1.09 -5.99 -6.96
C LEU A 62 -2.46 -5.87 -6.27
N LEU A 63 -2.73 -4.74 -5.61
CA LEU A 63 -4.03 -4.45 -5.01
C LEU A 63 -5.13 -4.29 -6.06
N VAL A 64 -4.85 -3.54 -7.13
CA VAL A 64 -5.78 -3.38 -8.26
C VAL A 64 -6.08 -4.74 -8.90
N ASP A 65 -5.04 -5.55 -9.12
CA ASP A 65 -5.16 -6.90 -9.67
C ASP A 65 -6.01 -7.83 -8.79
N LEU A 66 -5.83 -7.77 -7.47
CA LEU A 66 -6.59 -8.60 -6.55
C LEU A 66 -8.06 -8.19 -6.50
N ILE A 67 -8.36 -6.88 -6.49
CA ILE A 67 -9.73 -6.36 -6.56
C ILE A 67 -10.39 -6.78 -7.87
N ALA A 68 -9.68 -6.72 -9.00
CA ALA A 68 -10.23 -7.09 -10.30
C ALA A 68 -10.54 -8.59 -10.43
N ARG A 69 -9.78 -9.45 -9.73
CA ARG A 69 -9.99 -10.91 -9.70
C ARG A 69 -10.98 -11.35 -8.63
N TRP A 70 -11.37 -10.45 -7.74
CA TRP A 70 -12.34 -10.76 -6.70
C TRP A 70 -13.70 -11.08 -7.34
N THR A 71 -14.09 -12.35 -7.25
CA THR A 71 -15.42 -12.82 -7.61
C THR A 71 -16.09 -13.23 -6.31
N PRO A 72 -17.17 -12.55 -5.88
CA PRO A 72 -17.93 -13.01 -4.74
C PRO A 72 -18.47 -14.42 -5.06
N GLU A 73 -18.34 -15.34 -4.10
CA GLU A 73 -18.86 -16.70 -4.24
C GLU A 73 -20.35 -16.62 -4.59
N GLU A 74 -20.75 -17.24 -5.72
CA GLU A 74 -22.16 -17.41 -6.05
C GLU A 74 -22.82 -18.16 -4.89
N GLU A 75 -23.77 -17.52 -4.21
CA GLU A 75 -24.67 -18.21 -3.30
C GLU A 75 -25.27 -19.39 -4.08
N LYS A 76 -24.86 -20.61 -3.74
CA LYS A 76 -25.58 -21.79 -4.20
C LYS A 76 -26.97 -21.70 -3.60
N ASP A 77 -27.94 -21.47 -4.48
CA ASP A 77 -29.35 -21.59 -4.15
C ASP A 77 -29.57 -22.97 -3.52
N PRO A 78 -30.07 -23.06 -2.27
CA PRO A 78 -30.27 -24.35 -1.61
C PRO A 78 -31.38 -25.22 -2.23
N GLU A 79 -31.92 -24.88 -3.41
CA GLU A 79 -33.03 -25.61 -4.06
C GLU A 79 -32.70 -26.23 -5.45
N ASP A 80 -31.59 -26.96 -5.56
CA ASP A 80 -31.39 -28.04 -6.57
C ASP A 80 -31.23 -29.41 -5.90
#